data_AF-A0A0B2QZV7-F1
#
_entry.id   AF-A0A0B2QZV7-F1
#
_cell.length_a   1.000
_cell.length_b   1.000
_cell.length_c   1.000
_cell.angle_alpha   90.00
_cell.angle_beta   90.00
_cell.angle_gamma   90.00
#
_symmetry.space_group_name_H-M   'P 1'
#
loop_
_entity.id
_entity.type
_entity.pdbx_description
1 polymer ?
#
loop_
_entity_poly.entity_id
_entity_poly.type
_entity_poly.pdbx_seq_one_letter_code
_entity_poly.pdbx_strand_id
1 'polypeptide(L)'
;NSSFITLIPKLKDPQNLFEYRPISLIGCVYKIVAKLLANRLKKEAKRGHKSCLVFKVDYERAYDSVSWAFLSYMVRRLGFYTKWISWIEGCLHSASVSVLVNGSPTNEFIP
;
A
#
# COMPACT_ATOMS: atom_id res chain seq x y z
N ASN A 1 -9.01 -14.43 0.31
CA ASN A 1 -9.14 -13.31 -0.65
C ASN A 1 -7.92 -13.40 -1.54
N SER A 2 -8.04 -13.93 -2.77
CA SER A 2 -6.85 -14.20 -3.60
C SER A 2 -6.46 -12.94 -4.38
N SER A 3 -5.19 -12.58 -4.35
CA SER A 3 -4.61 -11.42 -5.02
C SER A 3 -3.43 -11.83 -5.88
N PHE A 4 -3.25 -11.17 -7.02
CA PHE A 4 -2.15 -11.47 -7.93
C PHE A 4 -1.09 -10.38 -7.86
N ILE A 5 0.18 -10.80 -7.80
CA ILE A 5 1.31 -9.93 -8.13
C ILE A 5 1.64 -10.19 -9.60
N THR A 6 1.41 -9.16 -10.42
CA THR A 6 1.78 -9.16 -11.83
C THR A 6 3.17 -8.54 -11.98
N LEU A 7 4.10 -9.27 -12.57
CA LEU A 7 5.43 -8.75 -12.90
C LEU A 7 5.43 -8.15 -14.30
N ILE A 8 5.59 -6.83 -14.41
CA ILE A 8 5.71 -6.16 -15.72
C ILE A 8 7.19 -5.93 -16.02
N PRO A 9 7.72 -6.46 -17.14
CA PRO A 9 9.11 -6.26 -17.51
C PRO A 9 9.40 -4.78 -17.82
N LYS A 10 10.50 -4.25 -17.28
CA LYS A 10 10.98 -2.87 -17.58
C LYS A 10 11.81 -2.83 -18.87
N LEU A 11 12.40 -3.96 -19.26
CA LEU A 11 13.29 -4.13 -20.41
C LEU A 11 12.76 -5.23 -21.32
N LYS A 12 13.24 -5.28 -22.57
CA LYS A 12 12.73 -6.19 -23.61
C LYS A 12 13.07 -7.67 -23.35
N ASP A 13 14.17 -7.93 -22.65
CA ASP A 13 14.60 -9.27 -22.23
C ASP A 13 15.14 -9.20 -20.79
N PRO A 14 14.25 -9.24 -19.79
CA PRO A 14 14.65 -9.09 -18.39
C PRO A 14 15.33 -10.36 -17.88
N GLN A 15 16.57 -10.25 -17.40
CA GLN A 15 17.35 -11.39 -16.90
C GLN A 15 17.22 -11.57 -15.38
N ASN A 16 16.85 -10.50 -14.67
CA ASN A 16 16.79 -10.47 -13.21
C ASN A 16 15.46 -9.95 -12.67
N LEU A 17 15.06 -10.38 -11.47
CA LEU A 17 13.81 -9.93 -10.81
C LEU A 17 13.72 -8.41 -10.60
N PHE A 18 14.86 -7.72 -10.45
CA PHE A 18 14.89 -6.26 -10.28
C PHE A 18 14.50 -5.48 -11.55
N GLU A 19 14.57 -6.14 -12.71
CA GLU A 19 14.18 -5.60 -14.01
C GLU A 19 12.66 -5.72 -14.25
N TYR A 20 11.93 -6.30 -13.30
CA TYR A 20 10.47 -6.28 -13.28
C TYR A 20 9.94 -5.21 -12.35
N ARG A 21 8.78 -4.65 -12.70
CA ARG A 21 7.96 -3.81 -11.84
C ARG A 21 6.82 -4.67 -11.31
N PRO A 22 6.80 -5.01 -10.01
CA PRO A 22 5.67 -5.72 -9.43
C PRO A 22 4.47 -4.76 -9.33
N ILE A 23 3.34 -5.19 -9.86
CA ILE A 23 2.03 -4.58 -9.64
C ILE A 23 1.24 -5.55 -8.77
N SER A 24 0.88 -5.08 -7.58
CA SER A 24 0.06 -5.82 -6.62
C SER A 24 -1.15 -4.99 -6.26
N LEU A 25 -2.32 -5.62 -6.21
CA LEU A 25 -3.54 -4.98 -5.71
C LEU A 25 -3.36 -4.53 -4.25
N ILE A 26 -2.63 -5.30 -3.43
CA ILE A 26 -2.29 -4.94 -2.05
C ILE A 26 -1.44 -3.65 -2.02
N GLY A 27 -0.46 -3.55 -2.91
CA GLY A 27 0.34 -2.32 -3.09
C GLY A 27 -0.49 -1.11 -3.52
N CYS A 28 -1.55 -1.31 -4.30
CA CYS A 28 -2.49 -0.25 -4.67
C CYS A 28 -3.32 0.22 -3.46
N VAL A 29 -3.80 -0.70 -2.62
CA VAL A 29 -4.53 -0.37 -1.38
C VAL A 29 -3.68 0.53 -0.48
N TYR A 30 -2.40 0.17 -0.29
CA TYR A 30 -1.47 0.99 0.49
C TYR A 30 -1.39 2.43 -0.05
N LYS A 31 -1.21 2.59 -1.37
CA LYS A 31 -1.10 3.92 -2.02
C LYS A 31 -2.37 4.75 -1.83
N ILE A 32 -3.54 4.12 -1.91
CA ILE A 32 -4.83 4.79 -1.67
C ILE A 32 -4.92 5.27 -0.22
N VAL A 33 -4.63 4.40 0.76
CA VAL A 33 -4.65 4.74 2.18
C VAL A 33 -3.67 5.88 2.50
N ALA A 34 -2.43 5.78 2.01
CA ALA A 34 -1.42 6.82 2.20
C ALA A 34 -1.86 8.18 1.64
N LYS A 35 -2.48 8.19 0.44
CA LYS A 35 -3.01 9.42 -0.16
C LYS A 35 -4.16 10.01 0.64
N LEU A 36 -5.07 9.18 1.15
CA LEU A 36 -6.17 9.61 2.00
C LEU A 36 -5.65 10.22 3.31
N LEU A 37 -4.65 9.60 3.95
CA LEU A 37 -4.02 10.11 5.16
C LEU A 37 -3.35 11.47 4.91
N ALA A 38 -2.55 11.59 3.85
CA ALA A 38 -1.91 12.85 3.47
C ALA A 38 -2.93 13.97 3.22
N ASN A 39 -4.04 13.66 2.55
CA ASN A 39 -5.11 14.63 2.30
C ASN A 39 -5.80 15.08 3.60
N ARG A 40 -6.07 14.16 4.54
CA ARG A 40 -6.63 14.52 5.86
C ARG A 40 -5.66 15.34 6.69
N LEU A 41 -4.39 14.95 6.75
CA LEU A 41 -3.35 15.71 7.45
C LEU A 41 -3.23 17.14 6.90
N LYS A 42 -3.29 17.32 5.58
CA LYS A 42 -3.33 18.64 4.94
C LYS A 42 -4.55 19.45 5.37
N LYS A 43 -5.72 18.83 5.52
CA LYS A 43 -6.94 19.50 6.00
C LYS A 43 -6.81 19.95 7.45
N GLU A 44 -6.32 19.09 8.33
CA GLU A 44 -6.11 19.42 9.74
C GLU A 44 -5.04 20.50 9.93
N ALA A 45 -3.93 20.42 9.19
CA ALA A 45 -2.89 21.45 9.19
C ALA A 45 -3.43 22.84 8.79
N LYS A 46 -4.31 22.90 7.79
CA LYS A 46 -4.97 24.16 7.39
C LYS A 46 -5.92 24.71 8.46
N ARG A 47 -6.57 23.84 9.25
CA ARG A 47 -7.53 24.24 10.29
C ARG A 47 -6.86 24.92 11.49
N GLY A 48 -5.58 24.64 11.73
CA GLY A 48 -4.84 25.14 12.88
C GLY A 48 -4.32 26.58 12.79
N HIS A 49 -4.56 27.33 11.71
CA HIS A 49 -3.98 28.67 11.46
C HIS A 49 -2.45 28.75 11.69
N LYS A 50 -1.73 27.64 11.54
CA LYS A 50 -0.27 27.56 11.67
C LYS A 50 0.34 27.32 10.30
N SER A 51 1.39 28.06 9.95
CA SER A 51 2.18 27.75 8.76
C SER A 51 2.73 26.33 8.92
N CYS A 52 2.44 25.45 7.97
CA CYS A 52 2.85 24.06 8.00
C CYS A 52 3.55 23.71 6.69
N LEU A 53 4.76 23.17 6.80
CA LEU A 53 5.51 22.62 5.69
C LEU A 53 5.36 21.10 5.69
N VAL A 54 4.80 20.55 4.61
CA VAL A 54 4.64 19.11 4.46
C VAL A 54 5.76 18.59 3.57
N PHE A 55 6.75 17.94 4.17
CA PHE A 55 7.76 17.20 3.44
C PHE A 55 7.21 15.83 3.06
N LYS A 56 6.69 15.72 1.83
CA LYS A 56 6.44 14.42 1.22
C LYS A 56 7.79 13.88 0.74
N VAL A 57 8.38 12.97 1.50
CA VAL A 57 9.60 12.28 1.07
C VAL A 57 9.21 11.09 0.20
N ASP A 58 9.72 11.04 -1.03
CA ASP A 58 9.58 9.86 -1.89
C ASP A 58 10.69 8.87 -1.52
N TYR A 59 10.35 7.95 -0.62
CA TYR A 59 11.16 6.78 -0.37
C TYR A 59 10.65 5.63 -1.23
N GLU A 60 11.42 5.25 -2.24
CA GLU A 60 11.25 3.97 -2.91
C GLU A 60 11.32 2.88 -1.82
N ARG A 61 10.25 2.08 -1.66
CA ARG A 61 10.09 1.01 -0.64
C ARG A 61 9.82 1.42 0.82
N ALA A 62 9.64 2.71 1.18
CA ALA A 62 9.28 3.03 2.58
C ALA A 62 7.99 2.34 3.02
N TYR A 63 7.08 2.16 2.09
CA TYR A 63 5.80 1.49 2.32
C TYR A 63 5.94 0.02 2.67
N ASP A 64 7.03 -0.63 2.27
CA ASP A 64 7.35 -2.02 2.62
C ASP A 64 7.90 -2.13 4.05
N SER A 65 8.31 -1.01 4.66
CA SER A 65 8.94 -0.96 6.00
C SER A 65 8.02 -0.48 7.12
N VAL A 66 6.83 0.05 6.80
CA VAL A 66 5.90 0.60 7.79
C VAL A 66 5.12 -0.51 8.49
N SER A 67 5.18 -0.53 9.82
CA SER A 67 4.38 -1.46 10.65
C SER A 67 2.87 -1.26 10.46
N TRP A 68 2.15 -2.36 10.20
CA TRP A 68 0.69 -2.39 10.11
C TRP A 68 0.00 -1.90 11.39
N ALA A 69 0.55 -2.22 12.56
CA ALA A 69 0.03 -1.76 13.84
C ALA A 69 0.09 -0.23 13.95
N PHE A 70 1.19 0.37 13.51
CA PHE A 70 1.34 1.83 13.46
C PHE A 70 0.36 2.48 12.48
N LEU A 71 0.17 1.89 11.30
CA LEU A 71 -0.78 2.39 10.32
C LEU A 71 -2.22 2.34 10.85
N SER A 72 -2.64 1.21 11.44
CA SER A 72 -3.96 1.07 12.06
C SER A 72 -4.15 2.10 13.18
N TYR A 73 -3.15 2.29 14.04
CA TYR A 73 -3.14 3.33 15.07
C TYR A 73 -3.36 4.73 14.48
N MET A 74 -2.61 5.11 13.44
CA MET A 74 -2.71 6.43 12.82
C MET A 74 -4.06 6.67 12.14
N VAL A 75 -4.56 5.67 11.42
CA VAL A 75 -5.87 5.75 10.75
C VAL A 75 -7.00 5.89 11.78
N ARG A 76 -6.93 5.18 12.91
CA ARG A 76 -7.87 5.35 14.04
C ARG A 76 -7.78 6.75 14.65
N ARG A 77 -6.56 7.23 14.90
CA ARG A 77 -6.31 8.56 15.49
C ARG A 77 -6.78 9.72 14.61
N LEU A 78 -6.76 9.55 13.29
CA LEU A 78 -7.27 10.53 12.31
C LEU A 78 -8.79 10.45 12.10
N GLY A 79 -9.51 9.70 12.95
CA GLY A 79 -10.97 9.66 12.97
C GLY A 79 -11.60 9.01 11.75
N PHE A 80 -10.95 7.99 11.17
CA PHE A 80 -11.61 7.17 10.15
C PHE A 80 -12.63 6.22 10.80
N TYR A 81 -13.69 5.91 10.07
CA TYR A 81 -14.79 5.10 10.58
C TYR A 81 -14.34 3.66 10.85
N THR A 82 -14.68 3.12 12.02
CA THR A 82 -14.17 1.82 12.50
C THR A 82 -14.52 0.66 11.58
N LYS A 83 -15.74 0.60 11.00
CA LYS A 83 -16.06 -0.48 10.04
C LYS A 83 -15.22 -0.40 8.76
N TRP A 84 -14.90 0.81 8.29
CA TRP A 84 -14.04 0.98 7.12
C TRP A 84 -12.60 0.51 7.41
N ILE A 85 -12.10 0.79 8.61
CA ILE A 85 -10.80 0.28 9.08
C ILE A 85 -10.84 -1.25 9.15
N SER A 86 -11.89 -1.85 9.70
CA SER A 86 -12.05 -3.31 9.78
C SER A 86 -12.14 -3.97 8.40
N TRP A 87 -12.76 -3.33 7.40
CA TRP A 87 -12.74 -3.84 6.02
C TRP A 87 -11.33 -3.83 5.44
N ILE A 88 -10.55 -2.77 5.68
CA ILE A 88 -9.15 -2.72 5.24
C ILE A 88 -8.32 -3.80 5.96
N GLU A 89 -8.43 -3.90 7.28
CA GLU A 89 -7.73 -4.92 8.08
C GLU A 89 -8.12 -6.35 7.64
N GLY A 90 -9.40 -6.58 7.33
CA GLY A 90 -9.89 -7.86 6.82
C GLY A 90 -9.36 -8.19 5.43
N CYS A 91 -9.29 -7.21 4.51
CA CYS A 91 -8.68 -7.39 3.20
C CYS A 91 -7.19 -7.73 3.27
N LEU A 92 -6.48 -7.24 4.28
CA LEU A 92 -5.05 -7.47 4.46
C LEU A 92 -4.73 -8.82 5.10
N HIS A 93 -5.46 -9.22 6.16
CA HIS A 93 -5.20 -10.49 6.86
C HIS A 93 -5.74 -11.73 6.13
N SER A 94 -6.73 -11.56 5.26
CA SER A 94 -7.32 -12.67 4.49
C SER A 94 -6.74 -12.80 3.08
N ALA A 95 -5.72 -11.99 2.75
CA ALA A 95 -5.11 -12.00 1.43
C ALA A 95 -4.20 -13.24 1.26
N SER A 96 -4.52 -14.11 0.31
CA SER A 96 -3.56 -15.06 -0.27
C SER A 96 -3.04 -14.46 -1.57
N VAL A 97 -1.77 -14.65 -1.87
CA VAL A 97 -1.10 -14.05 -3.03
C VAL A 97 -0.50 -15.13 -3.90
N SER A 98 -0.70 -15.03 -5.22
CA SER A 98 0.08 -15.79 -6.21
C SER A 98 0.84 -14.84 -7.14
N VAL A 99 2.00 -15.29 -7.62
CA VAL A 99 2.77 -14.56 -8.63
C VAL A 99 2.34 -15.09 -10.00
N LEU A 100 2.04 -14.18 -10.92
CA LEU A 100 1.83 -14.57 -12.31
C LEU A 100 3.18 -14.63 -13.03
N VAL A 101 3.59 -15.83 -13.43
CA VAL A 101 4.77 -16.05 -14.28
C VAL A 101 4.27 -16.34 -15.68
N ASN A 102 4.54 -15.44 -16.63
CA ASN A 102 4.07 -15.54 -18.02
C ASN A 102 2.54 -15.72 -18.16
N GLY A 103 1.76 -15.11 -17.26
CA GLY A 103 0.29 -15.20 -17.27
C GLY A 103 -0.27 -16.43 -16.56
N SER A 104 0.56 -17.37 -16.09
CA SER A 104 0.14 -18.51 -15.30
C SER A 104 0.42 -18.29 -13.79
N PRO A 105 -0.54 -18.59 -12.89
CA PRO A 105 -0.35 -18.41 -11.46
C PRO A 105 0.55 -19.47 -10.85
N THR A 106 1.47 -19.03 -9.98
CA THR A 106 2.21 -19.92 -9.07
C THR A 106 1.33 -20.36 -7.90
N ASN A 107 1.86 -21.24 -7.05
CA ASN A 107 1.24 -21.57 -5.77
C ASN A 107 0.94 -20.29 -4.96
N GLU A 108 -0.21 -20.29 -4.30
CA GLU A 108 -0.58 -19.22 -3.38
C GLU A 108 0.27 -19.28 -2.11
N PHE A 109 0.64 -18.11 -1.60
CA PHE A 109 1.28 -17.93 -0.30
C PHE A 109 0.58 -16.81 0.46
N ILE A 110 0.67 -16.84 1.79
CA ILE A 110 0.18 -15.75 2.63
C ILE A 110 1.34 -14.77 2.78
N PRO A 111 1.20 -13.50 2.34
CA PRO A 111 2.24 -12.49 2.43
C PRO A 111 2.51 -12.02 3.86
#